data_AF-A0A845XSH7-F1
#
_entry.id   AF-A0A845XSH7-F1
#
_cell.length_a   1.000
_cell.length_b   1.000
_cell.length_c   1.000
_cell.angle_alpha   90.00
_cell.angle_beta   90.00
_cell.angle_gamma   90.00
#
_symmetry.space_group_name_H-M   'P 1'
#
loop_
_entity.id
_entity.type
_entity.pdbx_description
1 polymer ?
#
loop_
_entity_poly.entity_id
_entity_poly.type
_entity_poly.pdbx_seq_one_letter_code
_entity_poly.pdbx_strand_id
1 'polypeptide(L)'
;MAIALSLLLETTALPAMAQSTDGSVLPFPPVPSASTAGPTLQESTMIRREEPNYIPIENPPNILIILLDDVGFGQADTFGGEIHTPTLSRLWDEGIAYNTFHTTSICSPTRAALLTGRNHHRAQTGSITERALDWDGYLGVIPKTSATVAEVLREYGYKTSAFGKWHNTPANETTAMGPFDRWPTGYGFDY
;
A
#
# COMPACT_ATOMS: atom_id res chain seq x y z
N MET A 1 39.97 -29.91 43.36
CA MET A 1 39.04 -30.77 42.62
C MET A 1 38.10 -29.87 41.83
N ALA A 2 38.46 -29.52 40.60
CA ALA A 2 37.68 -28.63 39.74
C ALA A 2 37.10 -29.47 38.60
N ILE A 3 35.77 -29.53 38.52
CA ILE A 3 35.04 -30.25 37.48
C ILE A 3 34.82 -29.25 36.34
N ALA A 4 35.48 -29.48 35.21
CA ALA A 4 35.22 -28.75 33.97
C ALA A 4 34.00 -29.38 33.28
N LEU A 5 32.90 -28.62 33.20
CA LEU A 5 31.69 -28.99 32.49
C LEU A 5 31.78 -28.39 31.07
N SER A 6 32.07 -29.22 30.07
CA SER A 6 32.04 -28.80 28.66
C SER A 6 30.60 -28.88 28.13
N LEU A 7 29.95 -27.73 27.95
CA LEU A 7 28.67 -27.65 27.24
C LEU A 7 28.95 -27.57 25.74
N LEU A 8 28.68 -28.64 25.00
CA LEU A 8 28.61 -28.64 23.55
C LEU A 8 27.30 -27.95 23.12
N LEU A 9 27.40 -26.73 22.59
CA LEU A 9 26.28 -26.06 21.93
C LEU A 9 26.15 -26.64 20.52
N GLU A 10 25.25 -27.60 20.32
CA GLU A 10 24.80 -27.97 18.98
C GLU A 10 23.86 -26.88 18.46
N THR A 11 24.37 -26.04 17.56
CA THR A 11 23.55 -25.11 16.77
C THR A 11 22.75 -25.91 15.76
N THR A 12 21.54 -26.33 16.15
CA THR A 12 20.53 -26.77 15.18
C THR A 12 19.97 -25.53 14.49
N ALA A 13 20.43 -25.27 13.27
CA ALA A 13 19.82 -24.27 12.40
C ALA A 13 18.37 -24.72 12.14
N LEU A 14 17.41 -23.98 12.69
CA LEU A 14 15.99 -24.18 12.38
C LEU A 14 15.81 -24.01 10.86
N PRO A 15 15.13 -24.95 10.17
CA PRO A 15 14.86 -24.79 8.75
C PRO A 15 14.01 -23.53 8.58
N ALA A 16 14.45 -22.61 7.71
CA ALA A 16 13.66 -21.45 7.32
C ALA A 16 12.32 -21.96 6.77
N MET A 17 11.21 -21.61 7.44
CA MET A 17 9.88 -21.92 6.92
C MET A 17 9.76 -21.29 5.54
N ALA A 18 9.47 -22.11 4.52
CA ALA A 18 9.18 -21.60 3.18
C ALA A 18 7.95 -20.67 3.29
N GLN A 19 8.14 -19.39 2.99
CA GLN A 19 7.07 -18.41 3.00
C GLN A 19 6.05 -18.77 1.91
N SER A 20 4.76 -18.72 2.26
CA SER A 20 3.67 -19.03 1.33
C SER A 20 3.66 -18.07 0.14
N THR A 21 3.31 -18.59 -1.04
CA THR A 21 3.11 -17.81 -2.29
C THR A 21 1.62 -17.64 -2.63
N ASP A 22 0.71 -18.04 -1.75
CA ASP A 22 -0.74 -17.90 -1.92
C ASP A 22 -1.26 -16.46 -1.73
N GLY A 23 -0.36 -15.50 -1.48
CA GLY A 23 -0.70 -14.09 -1.29
C GLY A 23 -1.22 -13.74 0.10
N SER A 24 -1.26 -14.70 1.03
CA SER A 24 -1.67 -14.45 2.42
C SER A 24 -0.67 -13.57 3.19
N VAL A 25 0.60 -13.56 2.77
CA VAL A 25 1.68 -12.76 3.34
C VAL A 25 2.49 -12.13 2.20
N LEU A 26 2.66 -10.81 2.26
CA LEU A 26 3.47 -10.03 1.33
C LEU A 26 4.64 -9.36 2.07
N PRO A 27 5.77 -9.07 1.41
CA PRO A 27 6.08 -9.33 -0.01
C PRO A 27 6.24 -10.82 -0.31
N PHE A 28 6.12 -11.19 -1.59
CA PHE A 28 6.40 -12.58 -2.01
C PHE A 28 7.86 -12.96 -1.74
N PRO A 29 8.16 -14.25 -1.48
CA PRO A 29 9.53 -14.69 -1.25
C PRO A 29 10.43 -14.36 -2.45
N PRO A 30 11.71 -14.01 -2.21
CA PRO A 30 12.62 -13.67 -3.28
C PRO A 30 12.86 -14.87 -4.19
N VAL A 31 12.81 -14.64 -5.50
CA VAL A 31 13.08 -15.69 -6.49
C VAL A 31 14.56 -16.11 -6.38
N PRO A 32 14.85 -17.42 -6.25
CA PRO A 32 16.23 -17.90 -6.26
C PRO A 32 16.96 -17.56 -7.56
N SER A 33 18.29 -17.61 -7.53
CA SER A 33 19.09 -17.47 -8.75
C SER A 33 18.81 -18.61 -9.72
N ALA A 34 18.51 -18.28 -10.99
CA ALA A 34 18.47 -19.25 -12.08
C ALA A 34 19.89 -19.64 -12.57
N SER A 35 20.91 -18.87 -12.18
CA SER A 35 22.31 -19.12 -12.53
C SER A 35 23.01 -20.05 -11.54
N THR A 36 23.98 -20.83 -12.01
CA THR A 36 24.86 -21.67 -11.19
C THR A 36 26.32 -21.21 -11.34
N ALA A 37 26.97 -20.90 -10.22
CA ALA A 37 28.38 -20.49 -10.21
C ALA A 37 29.30 -21.70 -10.02
N GLY A 38 30.26 -21.88 -10.94
CA GLY A 38 31.34 -22.86 -10.85
C GLY A 38 32.66 -22.21 -10.39
N PRO A 39 33.72 -23.02 -10.14
CA PRO A 39 35.05 -22.53 -9.79
C PRO A 39 35.67 -21.59 -10.84
N THR A 40 35.32 -21.79 -12.12
CA THR A 40 35.72 -20.93 -13.24
C THR A 40 34.51 -20.34 -13.98
N LEU A 41 34.74 -19.29 -14.77
CA LEU A 41 33.71 -18.71 -15.64
C LEU A 41 33.21 -19.71 -16.68
N GLN A 42 34.09 -20.58 -17.19
CA GLN A 42 33.75 -21.62 -18.16
C GLN A 42 32.86 -22.71 -17.56
N GLU A 43 32.99 -22.95 -16.25
CA GLU A 43 32.16 -23.89 -15.48
C GLU A 43 30.90 -23.25 -14.88
N SER A 44 30.71 -21.93 -15.08
CA SER A 44 29.55 -21.19 -14.60
C SER A 44 28.49 -21.07 -15.68
N THR A 45 27.22 -21.18 -15.30
CA THR A 45 26.08 -20.95 -16.20
C THR A 45 25.33 -19.71 -15.74
N MET A 46 25.29 -18.69 -16.61
CA MET A 46 24.53 -17.48 -16.37
C MET A 46 23.17 -17.58 -17.09
N ILE A 47 22.11 -17.62 -16.29
CA ILE A 47 20.73 -17.58 -16.74
C ILE A 47 20.06 -16.39 -16.05
N ARG A 48 19.47 -15.50 -16.87
CA ARG A 48 18.65 -14.41 -16.35
C ARG A 48 17.45 -15.02 -15.63
N ARG A 49 17.28 -14.68 -14.35
CA ARG A 49 16.09 -15.08 -13.60
C ARG A 49 14.85 -14.46 -14.22
N GLU A 50 13.79 -15.26 -14.31
CA GLU A 50 12.47 -14.78 -14.63
C GLU A 50 11.74 -14.49 -13.32
N GLU A 51 11.24 -13.26 -13.18
CA GLU A 51 10.38 -12.91 -12.05
C GLU A 51 8.98 -13.47 -12.34
N PRO A 52 8.39 -14.24 -11.42
CA PRO A 52 7.05 -14.78 -11.60
C PRO A 52 6.03 -13.65 -11.67
N ASN A 53 5.03 -13.84 -12.54
CA ASN A 53 3.85 -12.99 -12.52
C ASN A 53 2.91 -13.48 -11.42
N TYR A 54 2.74 -12.68 -10.38
CA TYR A 54 1.88 -13.03 -9.25
C TYR A 54 0.41 -12.68 -9.46
N ILE A 55 0.05 -12.00 -10.57
CA ILE A 55 -1.35 -11.67 -10.88
C ILE A 55 -2.13 -12.98 -11.16
N PRO A 56 -3.15 -13.31 -10.36
CA PRO A 56 -3.83 -14.62 -10.44
C PRO A 56 -4.91 -14.69 -11.53
N ILE A 57 -5.04 -13.65 -12.36
CA ILE A 57 -6.07 -13.52 -13.38
C ILE A 57 -5.46 -13.20 -14.75
N GLU A 58 -6.06 -13.76 -15.80
CA GLU A 58 -5.73 -13.38 -17.17
C GLU A 58 -6.28 -11.98 -17.46
N ASN A 59 -5.48 -11.14 -18.14
CA ASN A 59 -5.84 -9.77 -18.50
C ASN A 59 -6.35 -8.92 -17.31
N PRO A 60 -5.50 -8.66 -16.31
CA PRO A 60 -5.86 -7.83 -15.16
C PRO A 60 -6.41 -6.46 -15.59
N PRO A 61 -7.49 -5.96 -14.96
CA PRO A 61 -8.04 -4.66 -15.29
C PRO A 61 -7.14 -3.54 -14.79
N ASN A 62 -7.19 -2.39 -15.46
CA ASN A 62 -6.67 -1.15 -14.89
C ASN A 62 -7.59 -0.65 -13.78
N ILE A 63 -7.02 -0.14 -12.69
CA ILE A 63 -7.77 0.41 -11.56
C ILE A 63 -7.54 1.93 -11.54
N LEU A 64 -8.61 2.71 -11.67
CA LEU A 64 -8.59 4.17 -11.56
C LEU A 64 -9.51 4.61 -10.43
N ILE A 65 -8.94 5.32 -9.45
CA ILE A 65 -9.70 5.90 -8.34
C ILE A 65 -9.67 7.41 -8.48
N ILE A 66 -10.84 8.02 -8.61
CA ILE A 66 -11.02 9.48 -8.63
C ILE A 66 -11.67 9.89 -7.31
N LEU A 67 -10.92 10.65 -6.50
CA LEU A 67 -11.41 11.18 -5.23
C LEU A 67 -11.55 12.70 -5.33
N LEU A 68 -12.78 13.19 -5.19
CA LEU A 68 -13.07 14.62 -5.16
C LEU A 68 -12.92 15.16 -3.72
N ASP A 69 -12.39 16.37 -3.57
CA ASP A 69 -12.13 17.01 -2.27
C ASP A 69 -13.24 18.02 -1.98
N ASP A 70 -13.93 17.85 -0.85
CA ASP A 70 -15.03 18.70 -0.36
C ASP A 70 -16.21 18.89 -1.34
N VAL A 71 -16.47 17.90 -2.20
CA VAL A 71 -17.65 17.86 -3.08
C VAL A 71 -18.85 17.29 -2.33
N GLY A 72 -19.90 18.09 -2.22
CA GLY A 72 -21.14 17.74 -1.54
C GLY A 72 -22.05 16.85 -2.41
N PHE A 73 -22.79 15.94 -1.77
CA PHE A 73 -23.67 14.99 -2.43
C PHE A 73 -24.66 15.64 -3.42
N GLY A 74 -25.29 16.75 -3.01
CA GLY A 74 -26.28 17.46 -3.82
C GLY A 74 -25.72 18.54 -4.74
N GLN A 75 -24.42 18.51 -5.06
CA GLN A 75 -23.83 19.51 -5.95
C GLN A 75 -24.04 19.17 -7.43
N ALA A 76 -23.79 17.92 -7.82
CA ALA A 76 -23.91 17.46 -9.20
C ALA A 76 -25.37 17.18 -9.60
N ASP A 77 -25.73 17.50 -10.84
CA ASP A 77 -27.04 17.25 -11.45
C ASP A 77 -27.45 15.77 -11.42
N THR A 78 -26.51 14.84 -11.49
CA THR A 78 -26.77 13.39 -11.36
C THR A 78 -27.36 12.97 -10.02
N PHE A 79 -27.18 13.79 -8.97
CA PHE A 79 -27.76 13.58 -7.64
C PHE A 79 -28.79 14.67 -7.27
N GLY A 80 -29.32 15.38 -8.27
CA GLY A 80 -30.34 16.42 -8.07
C GLY A 80 -29.79 17.81 -7.75
N GLY A 81 -28.48 18.03 -7.91
CA GLY A 81 -27.85 19.34 -7.76
C GLY A 81 -28.02 20.25 -8.97
N GLU A 82 -27.58 21.50 -8.82
CA GLU A 82 -27.69 22.52 -9.89
C GLU A 82 -26.49 22.52 -10.85
N ILE A 83 -25.38 21.87 -10.50
CA ILE A 83 -24.16 21.91 -11.30
C ILE A 83 -24.24 20.84 -12.40
N HIS A 84 -24.26 21.31 -13.65
CA HIS A 84 -24.24 20.42 -14.80
C HIS A 84 -22.88 19.72 -14.93
N THR A 85 -22.86 18.39 -14.83
CA THR A 85 -21.63 17.59 -14.82
C THR A 85 -21.65 16.50 -15.92
N PRO A 86 -21.52 16.87 -17.22
CA PRO A 86 -21.79 15.95 -18.34
C PRO A 86 -20.90 14.70 -18.34
N THR A 87 -19.65 14.80 -17.87
CA THR A 87 -18.77 13.63 -17.74
C THR A 87 -19.26 12.67 -16.64
N LEU A 88 -19.77 13.19 -15.52
CA LEU A 88 -20.33 12.38 -14.45
C LEU A 88 -21.67 11.76 -14.88
N SER A 89 -22.50 12.49 -15.63
CA SER A 89 -23.73 11.96 -16.24
C SER A 89 -23.42 10.76 -17.14
N ARG A 90 -22.37 10.84 -17.96
CA ARG A 90 -21.95 9.70 -18.79
C ARG A 90 -21.50 8.51 -17.96
N LEU A 91 -20.73 8.73 -16.89
CA LEU A 91 -20.32 7.65 -15.97
C LEU A 91 -21.50 7.03 -15.24
N TRP A 92 -22.52 7.83 -14.92
CA TRP A 92 -23.76 7.37 -14.31
C TRP A 92 -24.51 6.41 -15.24
N ASP A 93 -24.67 6.78 -16.51
CA ASP A 93 -25.41 5.99 -17.50
C ASP A 93 -24.70 4.67 -17.88
N GLU A 94 -23.37 4.64 -17.82
CA GLU A 94 -22.54 3.48 -18.16
C GLU A 94 -22.19 2.61 -16.91
N GLY A 95 -22.58 3.04 -15.71
CA GLY A 95 -22.02 2.53 -14.46
C GLY A 95 -23.04 2.21 -13.36
N ILE A 96 -22.55 2.20 -12.13
CA ILE A 96 -23.35 1.98 -10.92
C ILE A 96 -23.19 3.20 -10.02
N ALA A 97 -24.31 3.69 -9.50
CA ALA A 97 -24.34 4.78 -8.54
C ALA A 97 -24.82 4.31 -7.17
N TYR A 98 -24.31 4.95 -6.12
CA TYR A 98 -24.67 4.68 -4.73
C TYR A 98 -25.29 5.93 -4.11
N ASN A 99 -26.48 5.79 -3.53
CA ASN A 99 -27.12 6.83 -2.72
C ASN A 99 -26.75 6.75 -1.23
N THR A 100 -26.04 5.68 -0.85
CA THR A 100 -25.69 5.36 0.55
C THR A 100 -24.20 4.99 0.61
N PHE A 101 -23.35 5.95 0.23
CA PHE A 101 -21.89 5.83 0.31
C PHE A 101 -21.36 6.79 1.38
N HIS A 102 -20.50 6.31 2.27
CA HIS A 102 -20.04 7.07 3.42
C HIS A 102 -18.52 7.21 3.42
N THR A 103 -18.07 8.43 3.64
CA THR A 103 -16.68 8.76 3.98
C THR A 103 -16.59 9.03 5.49
N THR A 104 -15.40 9.37 5.99
CA THR A 104 -15.31 10.01 7.31
C THR A 104 -15.71 11.48 7.17
N SER A 105 -15.73 12.22 8.29
CA SER A 105 -16.09 13.64 8.31
C SER A 105 -14.99 14.59 7.81
N ILE A 106 -13.77 14.11 7.56
CA ILE A 106 -12.61 14.93 7.18
C ILE A 106 -11.72 14.20 6.15
N CYS A 107 -10.99 14.98 5.36
CA CYS A 107 -10.08 14.56 4.29
C CYS A 107 -9.03 13.50 4.71
N SER A 108 -8.09 13.78 5.62
CA SER A 108 -7.02 12.80 5.97
C SER A 108 -7.58 11.45 6.42
N PRO A 109 -8.53 11.38 7.38
CA PRO A 109 -9.11 10.11 7.81
C PRO A 109 -9.82 9.35 6.68
N THR A 110 -10.49 10.05 5.74
CA THR A 110 -11.11 9.41 4.57
C THR A 110 -10.07 8.81 3.65
N ARG A 111 -8.99 9.54 3.36
CA ARG A 111 -7.91 9.09 2.47
C ARG A 111 -7.16 7.90 3.08
N ALA A 112 -6.88 7.93 4.38
CA ALA A 112 -6.27 6.81 5.08
C ALA A 112 -7.16 5.55 5.08
N ALA A 113 -8.46 5.70 5.31
CA ALA A 113 -9.41 4.59 5.26
C ALA A 113 -9.52 4.01 3.85
N LEU A 114 -9.61 4.86 2.81
CA LEU A 114 -9.61 4.45 1.41
C LEU A 114 -8.36 3.65 1.04
N LEU A 115 -7.19 4.14 1.41
CA LEU A 115 -5.92 3.50 1.07
C LEU A 115 -5.72 2.17 1.80
N THR A 116 -6.16 2.06 3.05
CA THR A 116 -5.82 0.90 3.90
C THR A 116 -6.94 -0.12 4.04
N GLY A 117 -8.16 0.22 3.63
CA GLY A 117 -9.37 -0.58 3.90
C GLY A 117 -9.71 -0.70 5.39
N ARG A 118 -9.10 0.12 6.26
CA ARG A 118 -9.26 0.06 7.72
C ARG A 118 -10.02 1.26 8.24
N ASN A 119 -10.61 1.09 9.42
CA ASN A 119 -11.12 2.23 10.18
C ASN A 119 -9.98 3.25 10.43
N HIS A 120 -10.28 4.53 10.24
CA HIS A 120 -9.29 5.60 10.30
C HIS A 120 -8.58 5.72 11.66
N HIS A 121 -9.20 5.34 12.79
CA HIS A 121 -8.50 5.24 14.07
C HIS A 121 -7.48 4.09 14.08
N ARG A 122 -7.76 2.97 13.42
CA ARG A 122 -6.77 1.87 13.27
C ARG A 122 -5.63 2.26 12.33
N ALA A 123 -5.89 3.14 11.38
CA ALA A 123 -4.90 3.73 10.49
C ALA A 123 -4.17 4.95 11.11
N GLN A 124 -4.33 5.19 12.42
CA GLN A 124 -3.68 6.30 13.15
C GLN A 124 -4.06 7.71 12.66
N THR A 125 -5.21 7.83 11.99
CA THR A 125 -5.73 9.07 11.40
C THR A 125 -7.10 9.40 11.98
N GLY A 126 -7.21 9.43 13.31
CA GLY A 126 -8.43 9.79 14.05
C GLY A 126 -8.84 11.27 13.91
N SER A 127 -7.94 12.10 13.40
CA SER A 127 -8.13 13.53 13.12
C SER A 127 -7.36 13.89 11.84
N ILE A 128 -7.49 15.15 11.41
CA ILE A 128 -6.67 15.70 10.34
C ILE A 128 -5.18 15.70 10.74
N THR A 129 -4.27 15.51 9.79
CA THR A 129 -2.81 15.39 10.04
C THR A 129 -2.20 16.60 10.77
N GLU A 130 -2.78 17.78 10.59
CA GLU A 130 -2.40 19.06 11.19
C GLU A 130 -2.74 19.13 12.69
N ARG A 131 -3.58 18.21 13.17
CA ARG A 131 -3.97 18.06 14.58
C ARG A 131 -3.61 16.67 15.10
N ALA A 132 -2.51 16.11 14.62
CA ALA A 132 -1.97 14.87 15.16
C ALA A 132 -1.66 15.02 16.65
N LEU A 133 -1.91 13.95 17.41
CA LEU A 133 -1.69 13.85 18.85
C LEU A 133 -0.95 12.56 19.17
N ASP A 134 -0.17 12.55 20.25
CA ASP A 134 0.59 11.38 20.72
C ASP A 134 -0.29 10.35 21.46
N TRP A 135 -1.45 10.04 20.88
CA TRP A 135 -2.39 9.04 21.36
C TRP A 135 -2.60 7.98 20.29
N ASP A 136 -2.81 6.74 20.72
CA ASP A 136 -3.15 5.64 19.83
C ASP A 136 -4.39 5.97 19.00
N GLY A 137 -4.20 5.91 17.69
CA GLY A 137 -5.21 6.22 16.69
C GLY A 137 -5.17 7.65 16.16
N TYR A 138 -4.29 8.52 16.67
CA TYR A 138 -4.29 9.96 16.36
C TYR A 138 -2.93 10.51 15.92
N LEU A 139 -1.93 9.65 15.68
CA LEU A 139 -0.56 10.06 15.34
C LEU A 139 -0.44 10.82 14.01
N GLY A 140 -1.43 10.72 13.12
CA GLY A 140 -1.38 11.33 11.78
C GLY A 140 -0.44 10.62 10.80
N VAL A 141 0.01 9.41 11.13
CA VAL A 141 0.93 8.60 10.32
C VAL A 141 0.34 7.22 10.10
N ILE A 142 0.07 6.86 8.84
CA ILE A 142 -0.39 5.50 8.52
C ILE A 142 0.70 4.50 8.90
N PRO A 143 0.45 3.56 9.84
CA PRO A 143 1.47 2.64 10.31
C PRO A 143 1.78 1.60 9.23
N LYS A 144 3.03 1.11 9.16
CA LYS A 144 3.43 0.07 8.19
C LYS A 144 2.75 -1.28 8.41
N THR A 145 2.16 -1.50 9.60
CA THR A 145 1.26 -2.64 9.85
C THR A 145 -0.09 -2.50 9.12
N SER A 146 -0.37 -1.33 8.56
CA SER A 146 -1.54 -1.04 7.74
C SER A 146 -1.15 -0.81 6.28
N ALA A 147 -0.81 -1.90 5.59
CA ALA A 147 -0.48 -1.86 4.17
C ALA A 147 -1.58 -1.14 3.36
N THR A 148 -1.16 -0.31 2.41
CA THR A 148 -2.08 0.35 1.48
C THR A 148 -2.44 -0.58 0.32
N VAL A 149 -3.55 -0.30 -0.35
CA VAL A 149 -3.96 -0.96 -1.58
C VAL A 149 -2.89 -0.83 -2.66
N ALA A 150 -2.14 0.28 -2.68
CA ALA A 150 -1.04 0.47 -3.63
C ALA A 150 0.17 -0.41 -3.29
N GLU A 151 0.54 -0.53 -2.00
CA GLU A 151 1.58 -1.47 -1.56
C GLU A 151 1.21 -2.90 -1.95
N VAL A 152 -0.03 -3.32 -1.70
CA VAL A 152 -0.52 -4.66 -2.07
C VAL A 152 -0.50 -4.85 -3.59
N LEU A 153 -1.09 -3.95 -4.38
CA LEU A 153 -1.15 -4.08 -5.84
C LEU A 153 0.25 -4.10 -6.47
N ARG A 154 1.19 -3.31 -5.94
CA ARG A 154 2.58 -3.28 -6.41
C ARG A 154 3.29 -4.62 -6.22
N GLU A 155 3.07 -5.31 -5.10
CA GLU A 155 3.62 -6.66 -4.88
C GLU A 155 3.13 -7.69 -5.90
N TYR A 156 1.91 -7.50 -6.41
CA TYR A 156 1.36 -8.30 -7.51
C TYR A 156 1.83 -7.83 -8.90
N GLY A 157 2.63 -6.77 -9.01
CA GLY A 157 3.21 -6.30 -10.26
C GLY A 157 2.44 -5.18 -10.97
N TYR A 158 1.39 -4.62 -10.35
CA TYR A 158 0.77 -3.40 -10.86
C TYR A 158 1.73 -2.22 -10.81
N LYS A 159 1.61 -1.32 -11.79
CA LYS A 159 2.24 0.01 -11.75
C LYS A 159 1.27 0.98 -11.12
N THR A 160 1.74 1.65 -10.08
CA THR A 160 0.89 2.47 -9.20
C THR A 160 1.33 3.93 -9.31
N SER A 161 0.36 4.85 -9.39
CA SER A 161 0.65 6.28 -9.42
C SER A 161 -0.41 7.08 -8.66
N ALA A 162 -0.01 8.15 -7.98
CA ALA A 162 -0.87 9.02 -7.21
C ALA A 162 -0.70 10.48 -7.67
N PHE A 163 -1.79 11.10 -8.10
CA PHE A 163 -1.79 12.49 -8.56
C PHE A 163 -2.75 13.34 -7.72
N GLY A 164 -2.31 14.54 -7.36
CA GLY A 164 -3.12 15.50 -6.61
C GLY A 164 -2.84 15.45 -5.10
N LYS A 165 -3.90 15.63 -4.30
CA LYS A 165 -3.79 15.81 -2.84
C LYS A 165 -3.53 14.48 -2.12
N TRP A 166 -2.43 14.41 -1.38
CA TRP A 166 -2.08 13.26 -0.55
C TRP A 166 -2.72 13.30 0.84
N HIS A 167 -2.40 14.33 1.63
CA HIS A 167 -2.95 14.62 2.97
C HIS A 167 -2.81 13.51 4.04
N ASN A 168 -1.83 12.62 3.89
CA ASN A 168 -1.46 11.61 4.89
C ASN A 168 0.02 11.70 5.32
N THR A 169 0.69 12.80 4.98
CA THR A 169 2.00 13.17 5.54
C THR A 169 1.77 14.12 6.71
N PRO A 170 2.40 13.90 7.88
CA PRO A 170 2.36 14.86 8.97
C PRO A 170 2.76 16.27 8.51
N ALA A 171 2.05 17.29 8.99
CA ALA A 171 2.22 18.66 8.50
C ALA A 171 3.63 19.23 8.75
N ASN A 172 4.32 18.75 9.79
CA ASN A 172 5.71 19.10 10.08
C ASN A 172 6.73 18.42 9.17
N GLU A 173 6.31 17.47 8.33
CA GLU A 173 7.16 16.67 7.44
C GLU A 173 6.88 16.93 5.95
N THR A 174 5.95 17.84 5.65
CA THR A 174 5.70 18.33 4.28
C THR A 174 6.68 19.45 3.87
N THR A 175 7.80 19.59 4.57
CA THR A 175 8.82 20.60 4.26
C THR A 175 9.74 20.13 3.14
N ALA A 176 10.47 21.06 2.52
CA ALA A 176 11.49 20.72 1.52
C ALA A 176 12.67 19.91 2.09
N MET A 177 12.78 19.79 3.42
CA MET A 177 13.84 19.01 4.08
C MET A 177 13.45 17.54 4.28
N GLY A 178 12.18 17.19 4.06
CA GLY A 178 11.65 15.86 4.35
C GLY A 178 11.32 15.65 5.84
N PRO A 179 11.19 14.38 6.29
CA PRO A 179 11.47 13.16 5.54
C PRO A 179 10.48 12.89 4.39
N PHE A 180 10.91 12.13 3.38
CA PHE A 180 10.12 11.82 2.18
C PHE A 180 9.52 10.40 2.17
N ASP A 181 9.71 9.64 3.25
CA ASP A 181 9.25 8.25 3.41
C ASP A 181 7.73 8.14 3.66
N ARG A 182 7.06 9.25 4.00
CA ARG A 182 5.61 9.29 4.24
C ARG A 182 4.82 9.98 3.14
N TRP A 183 5.45 10.16 2.00
CA TRP A 183 4.84 10.64 0.77
C TRP A 183 4.25 9.46 -0.01
N PRO A 184 3.46 9.66 -1.08
CA PRO A 184 2.89 8.55 -1.85
C PRO A 184 3.91 7.48 -2.24
N THR A 185 5.12 7.88 -2.62
CA THR A 185 6.21 6.98 -3.00
C THR A 185 6.69 6.06 -1.88
N GLY A 186 6.52 6.49 -0.63
CA GLY A 186 6.77 5.67 0.54
C GLY A 186 5.64 4.71 0.89
N TYR A 187 4.48 4.83 0.25
CA TYR A 187 3.26 4.05 0.51
C TYR A 187 2.76 3.29 -0.73
N GLY A 188 3.70 2.78 -1.52
CA GLY A 188 3.44 1.82 -2.59
C GLY A 188 3.12 2.44 -3.95
N PHE A 189 3.21 3.77 -4.11
CA PHE A 189 3.10 4.42 -5.42
C PHE A 189 4.49 4.55 -6.07
N ASP A 190 4.58 4.28 -7.37
CA ASP A 190 5.82 4.46 -8.13
C ASP A 190 6.00 5.91 -8.63
N TYR A 191 4.89 6.65 -8.76
CA TYR A 191 4.83 8.04 -9.22
C TYR A 191 3.82 8.85 -8.42
#